data_AF-A0A9D4ZDL8-F1
#
_entry.id   AF-A0A9D4ZDL8-F1
#
_cell.length_a   1.000
_cell.length_b   1.000
_cell.length_c   1.000
_cell.angle_alpha   90.00
_cell.angle_beta   90.00
_cell.angle_gamma   90.00
#
_symmetry.space_group_name_H-M   'P 1'
#
loop_
_entity.id
_entity.type
_entity.pdbx_description
1 polymer ?
#
loop_
_entity_poly.entity_id
_entity_poly.type
_entity_poly.pdbx_seq_one_letter_code
_entity_poly.pdbx_strand_id
1 'polypeptide(L)'
;MGAGNNNFEGVLLTMAALLMGCSIHAAYGNPLETDKSWCVANPAAYKRPLQAALDIVCHLNPHSCKPLQPDKSCYEPNNLAAHASLAFNSLWQALRRANSSAPCDFGGLALIAVSDPGYSSDCPYAYPLSEERPAGDKMWCVAKPSADPTKLQESLDDVCGAHPNSCEAIQRPNQRCFFPNTVAAHASYAFNTHYQTPGQEPEKLCEWRNTAFYTITDPSYGRCDYV
;
A
#
# COMPACT_ATOMS: atom_id res chain seq x y z
N MET A 1 -27.93 43.70 -7.00
CA MET A 1 -27.70 42.47 -7.79
C MET A 1 -26.23 42.39 -8.13
N GLY A 2 -25.53 41.33 -7.73
CA GLY A 2 -24.15 41.06 -8.13
C GLY A 2 -23.90 39.56 -8.04
N ALA A 3 -23.77 38.90 -9.20
CA ALA A 3 -23.54 37.47 -9.32
C ALA A 3 -22.04 37.17 -9.17
N GLY A 4 -21.68 36.38 -8.16
CA GLY A 4 -20.36 35.76 -8.04
C GLY A 4 -20.41 34.38 -8.68
N ASN A 5 -19.79 34.23 -9.85
CA ASN A 5 -19.78 32.98 -10.60
C ASN A 5 -18.75 31.99 -10.04
N ASN A 6 -19.22 30.76 -9.83
CA ASN A 6 -18.54 29.63 -9.22
C ASN A 6 -17.47 29.04 -10.15
N ASN A 7 -16.21 29.11 -9.74
CA ASN A 7 -15.05 28.54 -10.43
C ASN A 7 -14.70 27.10 -9.97
N PHE A 8 -15.63 26.38 -9.34
CA PHE A 8 -15.39 25.04 -8.79
C PHE A 8 -15.77 23.90 -9.75
N GLU A 9 -16.72 24.13 -10.66
CA GLU A 9 -17.19 23.13 -11.65
C GLU A 9 -16.15 22.88 -12.77
N GLY A 10 -15.26 23.85 -13.05
CA GLY A 10 -14.28 23.75 -14.14
C GLY A 10 -13.02 22.93 -13.83
N VAL A 11 -12.71 22.71 -12.54
CA VAL A 11 -11.52 21.94 -12.14
C VAL A 11 -11.83 20.44 -12.09
N LEU A 12 -13.09 20.06 -11.82
CA LEU A 12 -13.50 18.66 -11.75
C LEU A 12 -13.54 17.98 -13.14
N LEU A 13 -13.93 18.73 -14.18
CA LEU A 13 -14.03 18.22 -15.56
C LEU A 13 -12.67 18.08 -16.27
N THR A 14 -11.65 18.84 -15.85
CA THR A 14 -10.30 18.77 -16.45
C THR A 14 -9.47 17.61 -15.91
N MET A 15 -9.74 17.14 -14.69
CA MET A 15 -9.15 15.89 -14.16
C MET A 15 -9.75 14.62 -14.78
N ALA A 16 -11.02 14.65 -15.18
CA ALA A 16 -11.70 13.51 -15.82
C ALA A 16 -11.31 13.33 -17.31
N ALA A 17 -10.92 14.41 -18.00
CA ALA A 17 -10.58 14.37 -19.43
C ALA A 17 -9.15 13.89 -19.74
N LEU A 18 -8.23 13.86 -18.76
CA LEU A 18 -6.88 13.34 -18.96
C LEU A 18 -6.78 11.80 -18.95
N LEU A 19 -7.88 11.09 -18.65
CA LEU A 19 -7.93 9.61 -18.62
C LEU A 19 -8.58 8.97 -19.86
N MET A 20 -9.03 9.74 -20.85
CA MET A 20 -9.70 9.20 -22.06
C MET A 20 -8.91 9.42 -23.36
N GLY A 21 -7.58 9.55 -23.27
CA GLY A 21 -6.75 9.91 -24.42
C GLY A 21 -5.39 9.19 -24.52
N CYS A 22 -5.36 7.85 -24.43
CA CYS A 22 -4.28 7.05 -25.06
C CYS A 22 -4.70 5.57 -25.14
N SER A 23 -5.36 5.17 -26.22
CA SER A 23 -5.63 3.75 -26.51
C SER A 23 -4.40 3.10 -27.13
N ILE A 24 -3.40 2.70 -26.34
CA ILE A 24 -2.63 1.45 -26.50
C ILE A 24 -1.87 1.18 -25.18
N HIS A 25 -2.41 0.38 -24.25
CA HIS A 25 -1.58 -0.34 -23.28
C HIS A 25 -2.24 -1.69 -23.03
N ALA A 26 -1.47 -2.75 -23.22
CA ALA A 26 -1.88 -4.11 -22.91
C ALA A 26 -2.43 -4.18 -21.48
N ALA A 27 -3.48 -4.98 -21.29
CA ALA A 27 -3.96 -5.40 -19.98
C ALA A 27 -2.89 -6.30 -19.32
N TYR A 28 -1.79 -5.71 -18.87
CA TYR A 28 -0.98 -6.31 -17.82
C TYR A 28 -1.74 -6.06 -16.52
N GLY A 29 -2.83 -6.82 -16.32
CA GLY A 29 -3.45 -6.91 -15.01
C GLY A 29 -2.38 -7.34 -14.01
N ASN A 30 -2.29 -6.66 -12.87
CA ASN A 30 -1.36 -7.06 -11.84
C ASN A 30 -1.71 -8.51 -11.44
N PRO A 31 -0.75 -9.47 -11.46
CA PRO A 31 -1.02 -10.88 -11.17
C PRO A 31 -1.70 -11.13 -9.81
N LEU A 32 -1.62 -10.15 -8.91
CA LEU A 32 -2.25 -10.19 -7.59
C LEU A 32 -3.72 -9.74 -7.58
N GLU A 33 -4.19 -9.05 -8.62
CA GLU A 33 -5.56 -8.52 -8.74
C GLU A 33 -6.55 -9.60 -9.22
N THR A 34 -6.73 -10.61 -8.39
CA THR A 34 -7.67 -11.70 -8.64
C THR A 34 -9.04 -11.42 -8.00
N ASP A 35 -10.01 -12.31 -8.20
CA ASP A 35 -11.30 -12.27 -7.48
C ASP A 35 -11.15 -12.49 -5.96
N LYS A 36 -9.97 -12.91 -5.51
CA LYS A 36 -9.62 -13.15 -4.10
C LYS A 36 -8.57 -12.14 -3.60
N SER A 37 -8.75 -10.89 -3.99
CA SER A 37 -7.86 -9.81 -3.59
C SER A 37 -8.66 -8.60 -3.12
N TRP A 38 -8.08 -7.84 -2.20
CA TRP A 38 -8.72 -6.72 -1.52
C TRP A 38 -7.79 -5.52 -1.48
N CYS A 39 -8.36 -4.32 -1.54
CA CYS A 39 -7.58 -3.09 -1.42
C CYS A 39 -7.68 -2.53 -0.01
N VAL A 40 -6.62 -2.69 0.80
CA VAL A 40 -6.61 -2.30 2.22
C VAL A 40 -5.67 -1.14 2.46
N ALA A 41 -5.90 -0.39 3.54
CA ALA A 41 -4.98 0.66 3.96
C ALA A 41 -3.60 0.07 4.23
N ASN A 42 -2.58 0.79 3.79
CA ASN A 42 -1.20 0.46 4.11
C ASN A 42 -1.00 0.66 5.62
N PRO A 43 -0.63 -0.38 6.39
CA PRO A 43 -0.46 -0.30 7.84
C PRO A 43 0.61 0.73 8.24
N ALA A 44 1.47 1.10 7.31
CA ALA A 44 2.53 2.08 7.50
C ALA A 44 2.18 3.50 7.07
N ALA A 45 0.98 3.72 6.52
CA ALA A 45 0.57 5.02 6.06
C ALA A 45 0.53 6.03 7.21
N TYR A 46 1.08 7.22 6.97
CA TYR A 46 0.94 8.32 7.92
C TYR A 46 -0.53 8.72 8.06
N LYS A 47 -0.97 8.91 9.31
CA LYS A 47 -2.38 9.25 9.64
C LYS A 47 -2.95 10.41 8.82
N ARG A 48 -2.19 11.50 8.68
CA ARG A 48 -2.67 12.71 7.98
C ARG A 48 -2.96 12.44 6.49
N PRO A 49 -2.01 11.91 5.70
CA PRO A 49 -2.29 11.44 4.35
C PRO A 49 -3.42 10.41 4.27
N LEU A 50 -3.46 9.44 5.20
CA LEU A 50 -4.48 8.39 5.20
C LEU A 50 -5.89 8.94 5.44
N GLN A 51 -6.05 9.87 6.38
CA GLN A 51 -7.30 10.57 6.63
C GLN A 51 -7.73 11.39 5.40
N ALA A 52 -6.82 12.15 4.81
CA ALA A 52 -7.14 12.95 3.63
C ALA A 52 -7.61 12.07 2.45
N ALA A 53 -6.99 10.90 2.25
CA ALA A 53 -7.41 9.95 1.25
C ALA A 53 -8.79 9.33 1.56
N LEU A 54 -9.06 8.98 2.82
CA LEU A 54 -10.38 8.52 3.26
C LEU A 54 -11.45 9.59 2.97
N ASP A 55 -11.20 10.85 3.33
CA ASP A 55 -12.13 11.95 3.12
C ASP A 55 -12.45 12.15 1.63
N ILE A 56 -11.41 12.08 0.77
CA ILE A 56 -11.57 12.14 -0.69
C ILE A 56 -12.44 10.98 -1.19
N VAL A 57 -12.20 9.75 -0.72
CA VAL A 57 -12.98 8.58 -1.12
C VAL A 57 -14.44 8.73 -0.68
N CYS A 58 -14.70 9.22 0.52
CA CYS A 58 -16.06 9.47 1.00
C CYS A 58 -16.77 10.56 0.19
N HIS A 59 -16.03 11.57 -0.30
CA HIS A 59 -16.58 12.59 -1.18
C HIS A 59 -16.91 12.05 -2.58
N LEU A 60 -16.00 11.27 -3.18
CA LEU A 60 -16.17 10.69 -4.51
C LEU A 60 -17.17 9.53 -4.55
N ASN A 61 -17.22 8.73 -3.49
CA ASN A 61 -18.09 7.59 -3.35
C ASN A 61 -18.68 7.51 -1.92
N PRO A 62 -19.73 8.31 -1.64
CA PRO A 62 -20.38 8.31 -0.32
C PRO A 62 -20.90 6.95 0.12
N HIS A 63 -21.17 6.03 -0.82
CA HIS A 63 -21.62 4.67 -0.50
C HIS A 63 -20.54 3.85 0.21
N SER A 64 -19.25 4.11 -0.07
CA SER A 64 -18.13 3.46 0.62
C SER A 64 -18.05 3.79 2.10
N CYS A 65 -18.56 4.96 2.52
CA CYS A 65 -18.44 5.45 3.90
C CYS A 65 -19.74 5.45 4.69
N LYS A 66 -20.89 5.13 4.07
CA LYS A 66 -22.17 4.94 4.76
C LYS A 66 -22.09 3.87 5.87
N PRO A 67 -21.42 2.71 5.68
CA PRO A 67 -21.31 1.70 6.72
C PRO A 67 -20.34 2.06 7.86
N LEU A 68 -19.59 3.15 7.72
CA LEU A 68 -18.59 3.63 8.69
C LEU A 68 -19.14 4.67 9.67
N GLN A 69 -20.42 5.01 9.57
CA GLN A 69 -21.03 5.97 10.49
C GLN A 69 -21.23 5.34 11.88
N PRO A 70 -21.28 6.14 12.96
CA PRO A 70 -21.67 5.64 14.28
C PRO A 70 -22.93 4.78 14.22
N ASP A 71 -22.96 3.70 15.01
CA ASP A 71 -24.04 2.70 15.09
C ASP A 71 -24.25 1.84 13.83
N LYS A 72 -23.31 1.85 12.87
CA LYS A 72 -23.34 0.97 11.70
C LYS A 72 -22.50 -0.27 11.90
N SER A 73 -22.82 -1.32 11.14
CA SER A 73 -22.19 -2.64 11.25
C SER A 73 -20.67 -2.61 11.06
N CYS A 74 -20.15 -1.65 10.27
CA CYS A 74 -18.72 -1.52 9.99
C CYS A 74 -18.10 -0.30 10.64
N TYR A 75 -18.76 0.28 11.65
CA TYR A 75 -18.14 1.32 12.48
C TYR A 75 -16.97 0.75 13.28
N GLU A 76 -17.13 -0.49 13.79
CA GLU A 76 -16.13 -1.17 14.60
C GLU A 76 -15.21 -2.08 13.76
N PRO A 77 -13.89 -2.11 14.03
CA PRO A 77 -13.19 -1.28 15.02
C PRO A 77 -13.15 0.19 14.56
N ASN A 78 -13.50 1.11 15.46
CA ASN A 78 -13.49 2.55 15.17
C ASN A 78 -12.04 3.07 15.16
N ASN A 79 -11.35 2.82 14.05
CA ASN A 79 -10.05 3.39 13.78
C ASN A 79 -9.88 3.80 12.32
N LEU A 80 -9.04 4.82 12.10
CA LEU A 80 -8.78 5.38 10.77
C LEU A 80 -8.38 4.32 9.72
N ALA A 81 -7.53 3.37 10.08
CA ALA A 81 -6.99 2.42 9.11
C ALA A 81 -8.01 1.34 8.71
N ALA A 82 -8.89 0.93 9.62
CA ALA A 82 -10.04 0.08 9.32
C ALA A 82 -11.05 0.78 8.42
N HIS A 83 -11.39 2.04 8.75
CA HIS A 83 -12.30 2.86 7.95
C HIS A 83 -11.76 3.13 6.55
N ALA A 84 -10.46 3.46 6.43
CA ALA A 84 -9.77 3.62 5.16
C ALA A 84 -9.74 2.32 4.34
N SER A 85 -9.43 1.17 4.97
CA SER A 85 -9.42 -0.13 4.29
C SER A 85 -10.79 -0.49 3.69
N LEU A 86 -11.87 -0.29 4.45
CA LEU A 86 -13.22 -0.52 3.94
C LEU A 86 -13.55 0.42 2.78
N ALA A 87 -13.25 1.71 2.93
CA ALA A 87 -13.58 2.71 1.92
C ALA A 87 -12.81 2.49 0.61
N PHE A 88 -11.50 2.21 0.72
CA PHE A 88 -10.61 1.91 -0.39
C PHE A 88 -11.05 0.65 -1.12
N ASN A 89 -11.31 -0.44 -0.40
CA ASN A 89 -11.77 -1.67 -1.02
C ASN A 89 -13.10 -1.49 -1.73
N SER A 90 -14.08 -0.83 -1.10
CA SER A 90 -15.39 -0.59 -1.70
C SER A 90 -15.29 0.23 -3.00
N LEU A 91 -14.48 1.30 -3.02
CA LEU A 91 -14.25 2.09 -4.23
C LEU A 91 -13.52 1.27 -5.29
N TRP A 92 -12.44 0.59 -4.92
CA TRP A 92 -11.64 -0.22 -5.83
C TRP A 92 -12.46 -1.32 -6.51
N GLN A 93 -13.31 -2.02 -5.75
CA GLN A 93 -14.23 -3.03 -6.29
C GLN A 93 -15.33 -2.41 -7.17
N ALA A 94 -15.79 -1.18 -6.88
CA ALA A 94 -16.74 -0.47 -7.74
C ALA A 94 -16.10 -0.10 -9.08
N LEU A 95 -14.85 0.37 -9.07
CA LEU A 95 -14.09 0.72 -10.27
C LEU A 95 -13.80 -0.52 -11.12
N ARG A 96 -13.41 -1.64 -10.52
CA ARG A 96 -13.23 -2.93 -11.22
C ARG A 96 -14.52 -3.39 -11.91
N ARG A 97 -15.65 -3.32 -11.22
CA ARG A 97 -16.98 -3.63 -11.81
C ARG A 97 -17.35 -2.71 -12.96
N ALA A 98 -16.81 -1.49 -12.99
CA ALA A 98 -16.96 -0.54 -14.07
C ALA A 98 -15.91 -0.69 -15.18
N ASN A 99 -15.15 -1.79 -15.20
CA ASN A 99 -14.04 -2.05 -16.13
C ASN A 99 -12.94 -0.96 -16.11
N SER A 100 -12.70 -0.34 -14.96
CA SER A 100 -11.59 0.60 -14.75
C SER A 100 -10.37 -0.11 -14.17
N SER A 101 -9.18 0.21 -14.69
CA SER A 101 -7.89 -0.35 -14.26
C SER A 101 -7.21 0.45 -13.14
N ALA A 102 -7.98 1.10 -12.28
CA ALA A 102 -7.41 1.89 -11.18
C ALA A 102 -6.65 0.98 -10.20
N PRO A 103 -5.34 1.18 -9.99
CA PRO A 103 -4.57 0.32 -9.11
C PRO A 103 -4.96 0.56 -7.64
N CYS A 104 -4.86 -0.50 -6.83
CA CYS A 104 -4.89 -0.35 -5.38
C CYS A 104 -3.57 0.22 -4.89
N ASP A 105 -3.44 1.54 -4.92
CA ASP A 105 -2.25 2.26 -4.47
C ASP A 105 -2.60 3.48 -3.59
N PHE A 106 -3.59 4.28 -3.99
CA PHE A 106 -4.02 5.48 -3.26
C PHE A 106 -2.84 6.40 -2.89
N GLY A 107 -1.83 6.51 -3.77
CA GLY A 107 -0.61 7.29 -3.49
C GLY A 107 0.26 6.62 -2.42
N GLY A 108 0.39 5.29 -2.48
CA GLY A 108 1.09 4.48 -1.49
C GLY A 108 0.35 4.26 -0.16
N LEU A 109 -0.88 4.78 -0.02
CA LEU A 109 -1.70 4.66 1.19
C LEU A 109 -2.51 3.38 1.26
N ALA A 110 -2.52 2.59 0.18
CA ALA A 110 -3.17 1.29 0.13
C ALA A 110 -2.26 0.22 -0.48
N LEU A 111 -2.60 -1.03 -0.24
CA LEU A 111 -1.95 -2.18 -0.84
C LEU A 111 -2.94 -3.32 -1.10
N ILE A 112 -2.59 -4.20 -2.03
CA ILE A 112 -3.37 -5.40 -2.33
C ILE A 112 -3.11 -6.43 -1.23
N ALA A 113 -4.16 -6.80 -0.50
CA ALA A 113 -4.20 -7.98 0.35
C ALA A 113 -4.65 -9.19 -0.47
N VAL A 114 -3.90 -10.29 -0.40
CA VAL A 114 -4.22 -11.58 -1.06
C VAL A 114 -4.77 -12.63 -0.09
N SER A 115 -4.75 -12.32 1.20
CA SER A 115 -5.45 -13.03 2.26
C SER A 115 -6.66 -12.21 2.68
N ASP A 116 -7.80 -12.87 2.92
CA ASP A 116 -9.00 -12.21 3.40
C ASP A 116 -8.69 -11.47 4.70
N PRO A 117 -8.74 -10.12 4.72
CA PRO A 117 -8.45 -9.35 5.92
C PRO A 117 -9.65 -9.31 6.88
N GLY A 118 -10.73 -10.06 6.60
CA GLY A 118 -12.00 -10.00 7.31
C GLY A 118 -11.91 -10.33 8.80
N TYR A 119 -12.45 -9.41 9.61
CA TYR A 119 -12.68 -9.58 11.04
C TYR A 119 -14.10 -10.13 11.34
N SER A 120 -15.08 -9.87 10.46
CA SER A 120 -16.44 -10.41 10.55
C SER A 120 -17.04 -10.67 9.17
N SER A 121 -18.09 -11.51 9.11
CA SER A 121 -18.84 -11.82 7.88
C SER A 121 -19.61 -10.62 7.32
N ASP A 122 -20.02 -9.69 8.20
CA ASP A 122 -20.86 -8.55 7.83
C ASP A 122 -20.00 -7.34 7.42
N CYS A 123 -18.75 -7.30 7.89
CA CYS A 123 -17.73 -6.32 7.57
C CYS A 123 -16.38 -7.01 7.42
N PRO A 124 -16.14 -7.69 6.28
CA PRO A 124 -14.77 -8.02 5.89
C PRO A 124 -14.00 -6.68 5.79
N TYR A 125 -12.68 -6.64 5.96
CA TYR A 125 -11.83 -5.42 5.88
C TYR A 125 -11.64 -4.58 7.17
N ALA A 126 -12.28 -4.94 8.28
CA ALA A 126 -12.10 -4.30 9.59
C ALA A 126 -10.85 -4.86 10.32
N TYR A 127 -9.65 -4.74 9.74
CA TYR A 127 -8.44 -5.14 10.47
C TYR A 127 -8.25 -4.21 11.68
N PRO A 128 -7.91 -4.73 12.88
CA PRO A 128 -7.49 -3.89 13.99
C PRO A 128 -6.07 -3.37 13.70
N LEU A 129 -5.95 -2.46 12.75
CA LEU A 129 -4.74 -1.66 12.59
C LEU A 129 -4.80 -0.65 13.73
N SER A 130 -3.95 -0.85 14.75
CA SER A 130 -3.95 0.01 15.92
C SER A 130 -3.80 1.46 15.48
N GLU A 131 -4.73 2.28 15.95
CA GLU A 131 -4.85 3.68 15.55
C GLU A 131 -3.65 4.53 16.01
N GLU A 132 -2.71 3.97 16.75
CA GLU A 132 -1.44 4.59 17.10
C GLU A 132 -0.31 3.83 16.40
N ARG A 133 0.64 4.57 15.78
CA ARG A 133 1.97 4.03 15.54
C ARG A 133 2.43 3.50 16.89
N PRO A 134 2.62 2.19 17.11
CA PRO A 134 3.16 1.74 18.38
C PRO A 134 4.56 2.35 18.46
N ALA A 135 4.71 3.36 19.32
CA ALA A 135 6.01 3.86 19.67
C ALA A 135 6.65 2.77 20.54
N GLY A 136 7.21 1.73 19.90
CA GLY A 136 7.76 0.57 20.60
C GLY A 136 7.76 -0.74 19.82
N ASP A 137 6.90 -0.92 18.79
CA ASP A 137 6.87 -2.18 18.05
C ASP A 137 7.88 -2.17 16.89
N LYS A 138 8.60 -3.28 16.76
CA LYS A 138 9.57 -3.50 15.69
C LYS A 138 8.82 -3.54 14.35
N MET A 139 9.19 -2.66 13.43
CA MET A 139 8.68 -2.65 12.06
C MET A 139 9.76 -3.14 11.11
N TRP A 140 9.35 -3.72 9.98
CA TRP A 140 10.27 -4.15 8.93
C TRP A 140 9.94 -3.43 7.62
N CYS A 141 10.97 -3.17 6.83
CA CYS A 141 10.81 -2.61 5.49
C CYS A 141 10.97 -3.72 4.45
N VAL A 142 9.92 -4.01 3.68
CA VAL A 142 9.91 -5.14 2.72
C VAL A 142 9.42 -4.70 1.34
N ALA A 143 9.66 -5.52 0.32
CA ALA A 143 9.20 -5.24 -1.04
C ALA A 143 7.67 -5.27 -1.12
N LYS A 144 7.06 -4.30 -1.82
CA LYS A 144 5.63 -4.32 -2.12
C LYS A 144 5.31 -5.52 -3.01
N PRO A 145 4.28 -6.32 -2.68
CA PRO A 145 3.83 -7.39 -3.55
C PRO A 145 3.42 -6.89 -4.94
N SER A 146 2.87 -5.68 -5.00
CA SER A 146 2.42 -5.02 -6.24
C SER A 146 3.51 -4.21 -6.95
N ALA A 147 4.77 -4.25 -6.49
CA ALA A 147 5.85 -3.51 -7.14
C ALA A 147 6.05 -3.97 -8.58
N ASP A 148 6.28 -3.02 -9.48
CA ASP A 148 6.75 -3.34 -10.82
C ASP A 148 8.09 -4.09 -10.73
N PRO A 149 8.23 -5.28 -11.32
CA PRO A 149 9.43 -6.10 -11.16
C PRO A 149 10.72 -5.41 -11.65
N THR A 150 10.62 -4.56 -12.66
CA THR A 150 11.77 -3.82 -13.20
C THR A 150 12.19 -2.74 -12.23
N LYS A 151 11.24 -1.93 -11.74
CA LYS A 151 11.52 -0.91 -10.72
C LYS A 151 12.02 -1.52 -9.42
N LEU A 152 11.52 -2.69 -9.05
CA LEU A 152 11.94 -3.41 -7.86
C LEU A 152 13.38 -3.91 -8.00
N GLN A 153 13.76 -4.43 -9.16
CA GLN A 153 15.14 -4.82 -9.45
C GLN A 153 16.07 -3.60 -9.40
N GLU A 154 15.70 -2.50 -10.06
CA GLU A 154 16.50 -1.27 -10.02
C GLU A 154 16.64 -0.74 -8.58
N SER A 155 15.57 -0.81 -7.78
CA SER A 155 15.62 -0.40 -6.37
C SER A 155 16.52 -1.30 -5.52
N LEU A 156 16.52 -2.61 -5.79
CA LEU A 156 17.45 -3.55 -5.16
C LEU A 156 18.90 -3.25 -5.55
N ASP A 157 19.16 -3.01 -6.84
CA ASP A 157 20.48 -2.68 -7.35
C ASP A 157 21.01 -1.37 -6.76
N ASP A 158 20.15 -0.35 -6.65
CA ASP A 158 20.45 0.94 -6.01
C ASP A 158 20.86 0.74 -4.54
N VAL A 159 20.08 -0.03 -3.78
CA VAL A 159 20.38 -0.30 -2.36
C VAL A 159 21.66 -1.10 -2.21
N CYS A 160 21.90 -2.13 -3.03
CA CYS A 160 23.14 -2.90 -2.96
C CYS A 160 24.37 -2.10 -3.41
N GLY A 161 24.20 -1.17 -4.36
CA GLY A 161 25.27 -0.29 -4.83
C GLY A 161 25.66 0.75 -3.78
N ALA A 162 24.67 1.39 -3.15
CA ALA A 162 24.90 2.41 -2.12
C ALA A 162 25.24 1.82 -0.74
N HIS A 163 24.68 0.65 -0.43
CA HIS A 163 24.80 -0.02 0.88
C HIS A 163 25.10 -1.52 0.74
N PRO A 164 26.31 -1.91 0.32
CA PRO A 164 26.67 -3.30 0.05
C PRO A 164 26.38 -4.26 1.21
N ASN A 165 26.54 -3.80 2.46
CA ASN A 165 26.28 -4.58 3.67
C ASN A 165 24.82 -5.05 3.77
N SER A 166 23.88 -4.31 3.17
CA SER A 166 22.45 -4.66 3.17
C SER A 166 22.17 -5.91 2.35
N CYS A 167 23.06 -6.25 1.42
CA CYS A 167 22.88 -7.36 0.48
C CYS A 167 23.76 -8.57 0.81
N GLU A 168 24.50 -8.57 1.92
CA GLU A 168 25.49 -9.62 2.22
C GLU A 168 24.90 -11.03 2.34
N ALA A 169 23.63 -11.19 2.74
CA ALA A 169 23.03 -12.51 2.97
C ALA A 169 22.21 -13.06 1.79
N ILE A 170 22.16 -12.35 0.66
CA ILE A 170 21.30 -12.67 -0.49
C ILE A 170 22.06 -12.89 -1.81
N GLN A 171 23.38 -12.71 -1.83
CA GLN A 171 24.20 -12.70 -3.04
C GLN A 171 24.63 -14.09 -3.52
N ARG A 172 24.68 -15.10 -2.63
CA ARG A 172 25.20 -16.44 -2.96
C ARG A 172 24.26 -17.57 -2.52
N PRO A 173 24.16 -18.68 -3.27
CA PRO A 173 23.25 -19.78 -2.97
C PRO A 173 23.37 -20.42 -1.58
N ASN A 174 24.54 -20.32 -0.94
CA ASN A 174 24.80 -20.88 0.38
C ASN A 174 24.49 -19.91 1.54
N GLN A 175 24.00 -18.70 1.24
CA GLN A 175 23.69 -17.70 2.25
C GLN A 175 22.27 -17.86 2.79
N ARG A 176 22.10 -17.44 4.04
CA ARG A 176 20.89 -17.69 4.84
C ARG A 176 19.59 -17.12 4.26
N CYS A 177 19.67 -16.07 3.45
CA CYS A 177 18.51 -15.37 2.88
C CYS A 177 18.46 -15.44 1.34
N PHE A 178 19.29 -16.29 0.72
CA PHE A 178 19.30 -16.41 -0.73
C PHE A 178 18.02 -17.04 -1.28
N PHE A 179 17.43 -18.00 -0.55
CA PHE A 179 16.19 -18.65 -0.95
C PHE A 179 15.00 -18.10 -0.19
N PRO A 180 13.85 -17.83 -0.84
CA PRO A 180 13.57 -18.08 -2.26
C PRO A 180 14.34 -17.12 -3.19
N ASN A 181 14.91 -17.65 -4.27
CA ASN A 181 15.74 -16.89 -5.21
C ASN A 181 14.86 -16.06 -6.14
N THR A 182 14.36 -14.94 -5.61
CA THR A 182 13.46 -14.02 -6.30
C THR A 182 13.85 -12.58 -5.96
N VAL A 183 13.63 -11.67 -6.90
CA VAL A 183 13.89 -10.23 -6.70
C VAL A 183 13.14 -9.71 -5.48
N ALA A 184 11.87 -10.11 -5.29
CA ALA A 184 11.06 -9.68 -4.16
C ALA A 184 11.63 -10.12 -2.80
N ALA A 185 12.13 -11.35 -2.69
CA ALA A 185 12.73 -11.84 -1.45
C ALA A 185 14.07 -11.15 -1.15
N HIS A 186 14.90 -10.99 -2.18
CA HIS A 186 16.19 -10.31 -2.07
C HIS A 186 16.02 -8.83 -1.72
N ALA A 187 15.12 -8.13 -2.42
CA ALA A 187 14.76 -6.74 -2.13
C ALA A 187 14.20 -6.58 -0.72
N SER A 188 13.30 -7.47 -0.28
CA SER A 188 12.76 -7.40 1.08
C SER A 188 13.86 -7.46 2.15
N TYR A 189 14.81 -8.39 2.02
CA TYR A 189 15.91 -8.50 2.96
C TYR A 189 16.84 -7.28 2.92
N ALA A 190 17.18 -6.81 1.72
CA ALA A 190 18.06 -5.65 1.53
C ALA A 190 17.43 -4.37 2.10
N PHE A 191 16.15 -4.14 1.80
CA PHE A 191 15.40 -2.99 2.29
C PHE A 191 15.30 -3.00 3.82
N ASN A 192 15.01 -4.15 4.43
CA ASN A 192 14.95 -4.25 5.88
C ASN A 192 16.33 -4.02 6.52
N THR A 193 17.37 -4.67 6.01
CA THR A 193 18.72 -4.53 6.58
C THR A 193 19.20 -3.09 6.48
N HIS A 194 18.93 -2.42 5.36
CA HIS A 194 19.18 -1.00 5.21
C HIS A 194 18.37 -0.19 6.22
N TYR A 195 17.06 -0.43 6.32
CA TYR A 195 16.15 0.29 7.22
C TYR A 195 16.62 0.23 8.69
N GLN A 196 17.12 -0.93 9.12
CA GLN A 196 17.52 -1.21 10.50
C GLN A 196 18.95 -0.76 10.82
N THR A 197 19.78 -0.47 9.82
CA THR A 197 21.16 -0.01 10.02
C THR A 197 21.18 1.42 10.59
N PRO A 198 21.78 1.66 11.77
CA PRO A 198 21.83 2.99 12.37
C PRO A 198 22.65 4.00 11.55
N GLY A 199 22.20 5.26 11.52
CA GLY A 199 23.06 6.42 11.23
C GLY A 199 23.42 6.71 9.77
N GLN A 200 22.46 6.80 8.84
CA GLN A 200 22.79 7.27 7.47
C GLN A 200 21.95 8.40 6.87
N GLU A 201 20.72 8.71 7.28
CA GLU A 201 20.02 9.94 6.88
C GLU A 201 18.93 10.30 7.93
N PRO A 202 18.49 11.57 8.04
CA PRO A 202 17.54 12.01 9.06
C PRO A 202 16.16 11.34 9.04
N GLU A 203 15.72 10.73 7.93
CA GLU A 203 14.41 10.09 7.82
C GLU A 203 14.47 8.88 6.87
N LYS A 204 14.80 7.68 7.38
CA LYS A 204 14.69 6.44 6.58
C LYS A 204 13.23 6.07 6.37
N LEU A 205 12.65 6.56 5.27
CA LEU A 205 11.35 6.10 4.81
C LEU A 205 11.50 4.75 4.11
N CYS A 206 10.66 3.78 4.46
CA CYS A 206 10.52 2.55 3.69
C CYS A 206 9.74 2.81 2.39
N GLU A 207 10.35 3.55 1.49
CA GLU A 207 9.74 3.99 0.24
C GLU A 207 10.80 4.09 -0.88
N TRP A 208 11.43 2.95 -1.19
CA TRP A 208 12.42 2.88 -2.27
C TRP A 208 11.72 2.92 -3.63
N ARG A 209 11.63 4.10 -4.24
CA ARG A 209 11.00 4.32 -5.57
C ARG A 209 9.57 3.74 -5.66
N ASN A 210 8.83 3.84 -4.55
CA ASN A 210 7.49 3.25 -4.38
C ASN A 210 7.44 1.71 -4.51
N THR A 211 8.57 1.01 -4.29
CA THR A 211 8.66 -0.47 -4.37
C THR A 211 8.77 -1.15 -3.01
N ALA A 212 8.87 -0.38 -1.92
CA ALA A 212 8.95 -0.89 -0.55
C ALA A 212 7.76 -0.40 0.29
N PHE A 213 7.37 -1.17 1.32
CA PHE A 213 6.39 -0.77 2.32
C PHE A 213 6.74 -1.36 3.68
N TYR A 214 6.21 -0.78 4.75
CA TYR A 214 6.44 -1.34 6.08
C TYR A 214 5.44 -2.43 6.42
N THR A 215 5.92 -3.42 7.17
CA THR A 215 5.11 -4.46 7.80
C THR A 215 5.36 -4.48 9.30
N ILE A 216 4.32 -4.83 10.07
CA ILE A 216 4.40 -5.13 11.51
C ILE A 216 4.50 -6.63 11.78
N THR A 217 4.36 -7.46 10.74
CA THR A 217 4.55 -8.90 10.82
C THR A 217 6.00 -9.19 10.49
N ASP A 218 6.69 -9.91 11.39
CA ASP A 218 8.06 -10.36 11.19
C ASP A 218 8.14 -11.20 9.90
N PRO A 219 8.85 -10.71 8.87
CA PRO A 219 8.97 -11.41 7.59
C PRO A 219 10.05 -12.51 7.63
N SER A 220 10.68 -12.77 8.78
CA SER A 220 11.70 -13.81 8.94
C SER A 220 11.15 -15.20 8.61
N TYR A 221 12.00 -16.04 8.04
CA TYR A 221 11.64 -17.41 7.69
C TYR A 221 12.87 -18.33 7.73
N GLY A 222 12.69 -19.57 8.18
CA GLY A 222 13.77 -20.56 8.23
C GLY A 222 14.99 -20.07 9.01
N ARG A 223 16.09 -19.78 8.31
CA ARG A 223 17.33 -19.21 8.88
C ARG A 223 17.57 -17.75 8.46
N CYS A 224 16.64 -17.18 7.71
CA CYS A 224 16.70 -15.80 7.24
C CYS A 224 16.01 -14.89 8.26
N ASP A 225 16.81 -14.30 9.13
CA ASP A 225 16.32 -13.38 10.16
C ASP A 225 16.36 -11.95 9.65
N TYR A 226 15.20 -11.30 9.72
CA TYR A 226 15.04 -9.87 9.48
C TYR A 226 15.24 -9.15 10.82
N VAL A 227 16.51 -8.86 11.11
CA VAL A 227 16.91 -8.11 12.31
C VAL A 227 16.66 -6.63 12.14
#